data_AF-Q3YJV3-F1
#
_entry.id   AF-Q3YJV3-F1
#
_cell.length_a   1.000
_cell.length_b   1.000
_cell.length_c   1.000
_cell.angle_alpha   90.00
_cell.angle_beta   90.00
_cell.angle_gamma   90.00
#
_symmetry.space_group_name_H-M   'P 1'
#
loop_
_entity.id
_entity.type
_entity.pdbx_description
1 polymer ?
#
loop_
_entity_poly.entity_id
_entity_poly.type
_entity_poly.pdbx_seq_one_letter_code
_entity_poly.pdbx_strand_id
1 'polypeptide(L)' 'VIEPNTGRIYLRRPLTESTNNAYTLVVRATDSGNPQKSNDTDVIVTIKRAERPVFIINQETISIPETQAIGSSIYNFV' A
#
# COMPACT_ATOMS: atom_id res chain seq x y z
N VAL A 1 11.78 -1.79 -2.32
CA VAL A 1 12.41 -2.91 -1.58
C VAL A 1 11.46 -4.10 -1.66
N ILE A 2 11.96 -5.32 -1.78
CA ILE A 2 11.14 -6.54 -1.78
C ILE A 2 11.37 -7.25 -0.45
N GLU A 3 10.29 -7.59 0.26
CA GLU A 3 10.37 -8.40 1.46
C GLU A 3 10.57 -9.88 1.04
N PRO A 4 11.62 -10.56 1.54
CA PRO A 4 12.09 -11.82 0.95
C PRO A 4 11.22 -13.04 1.25
N ASN A 5 10.39 -13.03 2.30
CA ASN A 5 9.59 -14.20 2.72
C ASN A 5 8.17 -14.17 2.16
N THR A 6 7.64 -12.99 1.89
CA THR A 6 6.27 -12.70 1.45
C THR A 6 6.20 -12.17 0.03
N GLY A 7 7.33 -11.70 -0.52
CA GLY A 7 7.40 -11.10 -1.85
C GLY A 7 6.78 -9.70 -1.95
N ARG A 8 6.42 -9.06 -0.82
CA ARG A 8 5.80 -7.73 -0.82
C ARG A 8 6.76 -6.67 -1.35
N ILE A 9 6.31 -5.90 -2.34
CA ILE A 9 7.07 -4.83 -2.98
C ILE A 9 6.68 -3.48 -2.37
N TYR A 10 7.67 -2.73 -1.92
CA TYR A 10 7.52 -1.40 -1.32
C TYR A 10 8.27 -0.34 -2.12
N LEU A 11 7.76 0.90 -2.08
CA LEU A 11 8.50 2.06 -2.57
C LEU A 11 9.80 2.22 -1.80
N ARG A 12 10.91 2.39 -2.53
CA ARG A 12 12.21 2.72 -1.93
C ARG A 12 12.39 4.22 -1.71
N ARG A 13 11.70 5.04 -2.52
CA ARG A 13 11.68 6.50 -2.48
C ARG A 13 10.29 7.00 -2.91
N PRO A 14 9.89 8.22 -2.55
CA PRO A 14 8.66 8.82 -3.03
C PRO A 14 8.63 8.85 -4.58
N LEU A 15 7.47 8.54 -5.16
CA LEU A 15 7.25 8.64 -6.62
C LEU A 15 6.90 10.06 -7.08
N THR A 16 6.81 11.00 -6.13
CA THR A 16 6.58 12.44 -6.40
C THR A 16 7.78 13.10 -7.06
N GLU A 17 8.98 12.56 -6.87
CA GLU A 17 10.23 13.08 -7.45
C GLU A 17 10.48 12.61 -8.90
N SER A 18 9.67 11.68 -9.40
CA SER A 18 9.81 11.12 -10.75
C SER A 18 8.58 11.40 -11.60
N THR A 19 8.77 11.61 -12.89
CA THR A 19 7.69 11.72 -13.90
C THR A 19 7.36 10.41 -14.60
N ASN A 20 8.11 9.33 -14.32
CA ASN A 20 7.88 8.02 -14.94
C ASN A 20 6.53 7.45 -14.49
N ASN A 21 5.76 6.94 -15.45
CA ASN A 21 4.44 6.35 -15.20
C ASN A 21 4.45 4.82 -15.23
N ALA A 22 5.59 4.21 -15.52
CA ALA A 22 5.76 2.78 -15.50
C ALA A 22 7.18 2.40 -15.06
N TYR A 23 7.29 1.25 -14.40
CA TYR A 23 8.56 0.59 -14.06
C TYR A 23 8.44 -0.89 -14.37
N THR A 24 9.49 -1.47 -14.97
CA THR A 24 9.63 -2.92 -15.08
C THR A 24 10.67 -3.37 -14.08
N LEU A 25 10.28 -4.23 -13.14
CA LEU A 25 11.14 -4.81 -12.13
C LEU A 25 11.43 -6.27 -12.49
N VAL A 26 12.70 -6.64 -12.56
CA VAL A 26 13.10 -8.07 -12.65
C VAL A 26 13.17 -8.61 -11.22
N VAL A 27 12.34 -9.60 -10.90
CA VAL A 27 12.27 -10.26 -9.60
C VAL A 27 12.80 -11.68 -9.71
N ARG A 28 13.70 -12.06 -8.80
CA ARG A 28 14.25 -13.41 -8.68
C ARG A 28 13.71 -14.10 -7.43
N ALA A 29 13.20 -15.32 -7.59
CA ALA A 29 12.97 -16.24 -6.49
C ALA A 29 14.05 -17.33 -6.50
N THR A 30 14.60 -17.67 -5.34
CA THR A 30 15.63 -18.69 -5.17
C THR A 30 15.21 -19.65 -4.06
N ASP A 31 15.31 -20.96 -4.32
CA ASP A 31 15.02 -21.98 -3.31
C ASP A 31 16.19 -22.19 -2.33
N SER A 32 15.98 -23.00 -1.29
CA SER A 32 17.02 -23.36 -0.32
C SER A 32 17.66 -24.73 -0.60
N GLY A 33 17.60 -25.21 -1.85
CA GLY A 33 18.15 -26.50 -2.25
C GLY A 33 19.69 -26.50 -2.32
N ASN A 34 20.28 -27.69 -2.53
CA ASN A 34 21.68 -27.83 -2.90
C ASN A 34 21.82 -28.85 -4.07
N PRO A 35 22.05 -28.40 -5.32
CA PRO A 35 22.27 -27.01 -5.72
C PRO A 35 20.99 -26.17 -5.65
N GLN A 36 21.13 -24.88 -5.34
CA GLN A 36 20.00 -23.93 -5.37
C GLN A 36 19.51 -23.74 -6.80
N LYS A 37 18.19 -23.59 -6.96
CA LYS A 37 17.57 -23.17 -8.22
C LYS A 37 16.90 -21.82 -8.06
N SER A 38 16.86 -21.07 -9.15
CA SER A 38 16.23 -19.75 -9.18
C SER A 38 15.44 -19.54 -10.47
N ASN A 39 14.44 -18.66 -10.40
CA ASN A 39 13.67 -18.21 -11.55
C ASN A 39 13.49 -16.68 -11.51
N ASP A 40 13.54 -16.06 -12.69
CA ASP A 40 13.34 -14.62 -12.87
C ASP A 40 11.99 -14.34 -13.56
N THR A 41 11.37 -13.22 -13.20
CA THR A 41 10.14 -12.76 -13.84
C THR A 41 10.03 -11.23 -13.83
N ASP A 42 9.31 -10.69 -14.81
CA ASP A 42 9.07 -9.26 -14.93
C ASP A 42 7.79 -8.86 -14.18
N VAL A 43 7.90 -7.82 -13.36
CA VAL A 43 6.78 -7.15 -12.71
C VAL A 43 6.64 -5.75 -13.27
N ILE A 44 5.56 -5.52 -14.01
CA ILE A 44 5.24 -4.22 -14.60
C ILE A 44 4.38 -3.43 -13.62
N VAL A 45 4.91 -2.31 -13.14
CA VAL A 45 4.26 -1.41 -12.19
C VAL A 45 3.84 -0.14 -12.90
N THR A 46 2.54 0.09 -13.05
CA THR A 46 1.98 1.33 -13.62
C THR A 46 1.60 2.31 -12.51
N ILE A 47 2.03 3.56 -12.63
CA ILE A 47 1.76 4.62 -11.66
C ILE A 47 0.54 5.42 -12.08
N LYS A 48 -0.54 5.31 -11.30
CA LYS A 48 -1.73 6.15 -11.45
C LYS A 48 -1.54 7.45 -10.68
N ARG A 49 -1.29 8.54 -11.40
CA ARG A 49 -1.26 9.92 -10.87
C ARG A 49 -2.67 10.52 -10.95
N ALA A 50 -3.57 10.01 -10.13
CA ALA A 50 -4.89 10.60 -9.95
C ALA A 50 -4.95 11.24 -8.55
N GLU A 51 -5.79 12.26 -8.41
CA GLU A 51 -6.19 12.74 -7.09
C GLU A 51 -6.79 11.56 -6.31
N ARG A 52 -6.26 11.33 -5.11
CA ARG A 52 -6.76 10.28 -4.22
C ARG A 52 -7.88 10.87 -3.37
N PRO A 53 -8.90 10.09 -2.99
CA PRO A 53 -9.86 10.54 -2.00
C PRO A 53 -9.09 11.00 -0.76
N VAL A 54 -9.32 12.25 -0.36
CA VAL A 54 -8.81 12.80 0.89
C VAL A 54 -9.95 12.70 1.88
N PHE A 55 -9.72 12.06 3.02
CA PHE A 55 -10.70 12.06 4.09
C PHE A 55 -10.83 13.49 4.63
N ILE A 56 -12.04 14.05 4.55
CA ILE A 56 -12.32 15.37 5.10
C ILE A 56 -12.74 15.17 6.56
N ILE A 57 -11.79 15.40 7.49
CA ILE A 57 -12.06 15.33 8.92
C ILE A 57 -12.43 16.74 9.39
N ASN A 58 -13.73 17.00 9.55
CA ASN A 58 -14.24 18.28 10.03
C ASN A 58 -14.16 18.39 11.57
N GLN A 59 -14.01 17.27 12.28
CA GLN A 59 -13.87 17.21 13.73
C GLN A 59 -12.88 16.11 14.13
N GLU A 60 -11.77 16.47 14.77
CA GLU A 60 -10.74 15.52 15.24
C GLU A 60 -11.13 14.79 16.53
N THR A 61 -12.09 15.30 17.29
CA THR A 61 -12.52 14.71 18.57
C THR A 61 -14.03 14.75 18.72
N ILE A 62 -14.61 13.65 19.19
CA ILE A 62 -16.04 13.47 19.44
C ILE A 62 -16.21 12.95 20.86
N SER A 63 -17.04 13.61 21.65
CA SER A 63 -17.43 13.14 22.98
C SER A 63 -18.78 12.46 22.90
N ILE A 64 -18.89 11.25 23.43
CA ILE A 64 -20.11 10.45 23.44
C ILE A 64 -20.53 10.16 24.89
N PRO A 65 -21.82 10.32 25.25
CA PRO A 65 -22.31 9.90 26.56
C PRO A 65 -22.26 8.38 26.73
N GLU A 66 -22.02 7.90 27.95
CA GLU A 66 -22.01 6.46 28.26
C GLU A 66 -23.38 5.80 28.03
N THR A 67 -24.46 6.58 28.05
CA THR A 67 -25.83 6.13 27.83
C THR A 67 -26.21 6.04 26.35
N GLN A 68 -25.27 6.19 25.42
CA GLN A 68 -25.55 6.15 23.99
C GLN A 68 -26.15 4.80 23.58
N ALA A 69 -27.27 4.84 22.86
CA ALA A 69 -27.96 3.63 22.44
C ALA A 69 -27.16 2.82 21.42
N ILE A 70 -27.28 1.50 21.48
CA ILE A 70 -26.69 0.58 20.50
C ILE A 70 -27.21 0.91 19.10
N GLY A 71 -26.31 0.98 18.13
CA GLY A 71 -26.63 1.29 16.73
C GLY A 71 -26.67 2.79 16.41
N SER A 72 -26.33 3.65 17.37
CA SER A 72 -26.21 5.09 17.10
C SER A 72 -25.04 5.38 16.15
N SER A 73 -25.29 6.19 15.13
CA SER A 73 -24.21 6.75 14.30
C SER A 73 -23.53 7.88 15.06
N ILE A 74 -22.21 7.77 15.23
CA ILE A 74 -21.39 8.72 15.99
C ILE A 74 -20.75 9.76 15.06
N TYR A 75 -20.31 9.31 13.89
CA TYR A 75 -19.66 10.17 12.91
C TYR A 75 -19.82 9.59 11.51
N ASN A 76 -19.98 10.47 10.53
CA ASN A 76 -19.96 10.11 9.12
C ASN A 76 -18.76 10.76 8.45
N PHE A 77 -17.82 9.96 7.98
CA PHE A 77 -16.75 10.44 7.12
C PHE A 77 -17.36 10.79 5.74
N VAL A 78 -17.05 11.99 5.25
CA VAL A 78 -17.40 12.43 3.89
C VAL A 78 -16.13 12.43 3.04
#